data_AF-A0A9N8HXZ0-F1
#
_entry.id   AF-A0A9N8HXZ0-F1
#
_cell.length_a   1.000
_cell.length_b   1.000
_cell.length_c   1.000
_cell.angle_alpha   90.00
_cell.angle_beta   90.00
_cell.angle_gamma   90.00
#
_symmetry.space_group_name_H-M   'P 1'
#
loop_
_entity.id
_entity.type
_entity.pdbx_description
1 polymer ?
#
loop_
_entity_poly.entity_id
_entity_poly.type
_entity_poly.pdbx_seq_one_letter_code
_entity_poly.pdbx_strand_id
1 'polypeptide(L)'
;MTRFSRKDGGNPTNGLRYVWLIMTGLLCGLTTFIVYDRLHHSYEVSQSLMVVSIETMNVVTPPQEHHMQHLQTLQQEQLEKQREVQQEREVMEEHDTAAEVAPELKPKKKKKKKQTKKKQERQEVVLKNAQSTTPPATAQSTDMIITQQQRQEEQDQHRDLVTTGPKQIQPPKLSPEDQKLKAAVVRHLEESEVSSSDHPHAHTVYFLNQTQVTQKDSFSASWIMAKKDFLDMNLDPVKMCEDAAFKAWNTRRHKLRMPLDYFDWSVEHLSKWWKVLDYDYKEAPVWDSVIGKLAQYIENGATDYPTTSDPPIFSETIATIAFQPYKAPGNPKRKQDEQHARAYNLTIVSLAATIESLRRAEMGRVVVVGSESKHYNYTMDALHYMQQHLHIPHSSPNSVGHLEVAYVSFDKASAKTKIMERNMPRACLVGARKAFLAADATTKTEEDTQHLNDWFGTTRDPSHWKYLYLTEPDSILTTRATSLPQIKEEMDLRGGIIAPMRLQPIPHESDVGEGFQYGDRYLHENEGFQVMELDHYEQQHDVCCDHYQGQDIRPGLSDFPGCGHRKWFLCGLDQKFREVQDPHERLRPYQLFRLKRGTGITTIAGNLFARRCFPGQASVCEPPHVHA
;
A
#
# COMPACT_ATOMS: atom_id res chain seq x y z
N MET A 1 -17.41 -70.25 44.18
CA MET A 1 -17.85 -71.24 43.15
C MET A 1 -18.06 -70.43 41.89
N THR A 2 -17.29 -70.53 40.80
CA THR A 2 -16.87 -71.70 40.03
C THR A 2 -15.49 -71.44 39.40
N ARG A 3 -14.69 -72.50 39.29
CA ARG A 3 -13.37 -72.52 38.62
C ARG A 3 -13.57 -72.40 37.10
N PHE A 4 -12.77 -71.58 36.43
CA PHE A 4 -12.42 -71.82 35.04
C PHE A 4 -10.90 -71.91 34.86
N SER A 5 -10.56 -72.97 34.12
CA SER A 5 -9.26 -73.57 33.96
C SER A 5 -8.38 -72.76 33.02
N ARG A 6 -7.11 -72.62 33.40
CA ARG A 6 -6.02 -72.03 32.62
C ARG A 6 -5.53 -73.09 31.64
N LYS A 7 -5.70 -72.87 30.33
CA LYS A 7 -4.88 -73.50 29.29
C LYS A 7 -4.77 -72.58 28.07
N ASP A 8 -3.54 -72.17 27.83
CA ASP A 8 -2.87 -71.97 26.53
C ASP A 8 -2.16 -70.61 26.44
N GLY A 9 -0.83 -70.72 26.31
CA GLY A 9 0.11 -69.62 26.19
C GLY A 9 -0.04 -68.92 24.85
N GLY A 10 -0.88 -67.88 24.83
CA GLY A 10 -0.92 -66.89 23.77
C GLY A 10 0.03 -65.73 24.09
N ASN A 11 0.95 -65.43 23.17
CA ASN A 11 1.89 -64.31 23.27
C ASN A 11 1.10 -62.98 23.43
N PRO A 12 1.26 -62.22 24.53
CA PRO A 12 0.45 -61.04 24.85
C PRO A 12 0.60 -59.88 23.85
N THR A 13 1.53 -60.00 22.90
CA THR A 13 1.76 -59.02 21.82
C THR A 13 0.71 -59.04 20.72
N ASN A 14 -0.06 -60.14 20.57
CA ASN A 14 -1.09 -60.22 19.53
C ASN A 14 -2.38 -59.48 19.89
N GLY A 15 -2.72 -59.38 21.17
CA GLY A 15 -3.90 -58.63 21.62
C GLY A 15 -3.77 -57.12 21.36
N LEU A 16 -2.59 -56.56 21.61
CA LEU A 16 -2.28 -55.15 21.35
C LEU A 16 -2.33 -54.79 19.86
N ARG A 17 -1.91 -55.70 18.97
CA ARG A 17 -2.00 -55.49 17.51
C ARG A 17 -3.45 -55.45 17.02
N TYR A 18 -4.32 -56.28 17.59
CA TYR A 18 -5.73 -56.31 17.22
C TYR A 18 -6.46 -55.04 17.67
N VAL A 19 -6.17 -54.56 18.89
CA VAL A 19 -6.70 -53.29 19.39
C VAL A 19 -6.22 -52.12 18.53
N TRP A 20 -4.95 -52.11 18.13
CA TRP A 20 -4.41 -51.04 17.29
C TRP A 20 -5.04 -50.99 15.90
N LEU A 21 -5.29 -52.15 15.27
CA LEU A 21 -5.98 -52.24 13.98
C LEU A 21 -7.43 -51.74 14.07
N ILE A 22 -8.16 -52.10 15.13
CA ILE A 22 -9.55 -51.64 15.33
C ILE A 22 -9.58 -50.11 15.54
N MET A 23 -8.68 -49.58 16.38
CA MET A 23 -8.60 -48.14 16.63
C MET A 23 -8.23 -47.35 15.38
N THR A 24 -7.32 -47.86 14.55
CA THR A 24 -6.93 -47.21 13.29
C THR A 24 -8.07 -47.25 12.27
N GLY A 25 -8.82 -48.36 12.19
CA GLY A 25 -10.01 -48.48 11.35
C GLY A 25 -11.12 -47.51 11.75
N LEU A 26 -11.39 -47.36 13.05
CA LEU A 26 -12.36 -46.39 13.58
C LEU A 26 -11.93 -44.94 13.30
N LEU A 27 -10.64 -44.62 13.45
CA LEU A 27 -10.12 -43.28 13.16
C LEU A 27 -10.28 -42.93 11.67
N CYS A 28 -9.92 -43.85 10.77
CA CYS A 28 -10.08 -43.67 9.33
C CYS A 28 -11.57 -43.55 8.93
N GLY A 29 -12.44 -44.34 9.55
CA GLY A 29 -13.90 -44.25 9.33
C GLY A 29 -14.45 -42.89 9.75
N LEU A 30 -14.04 -42.38 10.92
CA LEU A 30 -14.47 -41.08 11.43
C LEU A 30 -13.97 -39.93 10.54
N THR A 31 -12.71 -39.97 10.08
CA THR A 31 -12.19 -38.94 9.17
C THR A 31 -12.87 -38.97 7.81
N THR A 32 -13.21 -40.16 7.31
CA THR A 32 -13.92 -40.29 6.02
C THR A 32 -15.37 -39.79 6.15
N PHE A 33 -16.04 -40.06 7.27
CA PHE A 33 -17.37 -39.55 7.56
C PHE A 33 -17.39 -38.03 7.69
N ILE A 34 -16.43 -37.42 8.40
CA ILE A 34 -16.34 -35.95 8.53
C ILE A 34 -16.10 -35.26 7.18
N VAL A 35 -15.27 -35.86 6.31
CA VAL A 35 -15.03 -35.34 4.95
C VAL A 35 -16.26 -35.51 4.08
N TYR A 36 -16.95 -36.65 4.16
CA TYR A 36 -18.18 -36.92 3.41
C TYR A 36 -19.34 -36.00 3.83
N ASP A 37 -19.52 -35.80 5.13
CA ASP A 37 -20.55 -34.93 5.72
C ASP A 37 -20.33 -33.45 5.33
N ARG A 38 -19.08 -32.96 5.37
CA ARG A 38 -18.74 -31.61 4.86
C ARG A 38 -18.99 -31.44 3.36
N LEU A 39 -18.77 -32.48 2.56
CA LEU A 39 -18.99 -32.43 1.12
C LEU A 39 -20.49 -32.49 0.77
N HIS A 40 -21.28 -33.24 1.53
CA HIS A 40 -22.72 -33.37 1.29
C HIS A 40 -23.54 -32.19 1.82
N HIS A 41 -23.13 -31.55 2.92
CA HIS A 41 -23.82 -30.35 3.41
C HIS A 41 -23.66 -29.11 2.49
N SER A 42 -22.78 -29.20 1.49
CA SER A 42 -22.58 -28.12 0.50
C SER A 42 -23.50 -28.23 -0.72
N TYR A 43 -24.38 -29.25 -0.80
CA TYR A 43 -25.18 -29.53 -2.01
C TYR A 43 -26.71 -29.45 -1.84
N GLU A 44 -27.23 -29.24 -0.63
CA GLU A 44 -28.69 -29.17 -0.36
C GLU A 44 -29.13 -27.87 0.31
N VAL A 45 -28.93 -26.72 -0.34
CA VAL A 45 -29.81 -25.55 -0.16
C VAL A 45 -29.95 -24.82 -1.49
N SER A 46 -30.77 -25.34 -2.39
CA SER A 46 -31.35 -24.53 -3.47
C SER A 46 -32.55 -25.24 -4.10
N GLN A 47 -33.69 -25.25 -3.41
CA GLN A 47 -35.01 -25.34 -4.03
C GLN A 47 -36.06 -24.71 -3.10
N SER A 48 -36.46 -23.48 -3.39
CA SER A 48 -37.74 -22.92 -2.97
C SER A 48 -38.15 -21.88 -3.99
N LEU A 49 -38.98 -22.30 -4.95
CA LEU A 49 -39.72 -21.42 -5.85
C LEU A 49 -40.78 -20.66 -5.04
N MET A 50 -40.75 -19.33 -5.07
CA MET A 50 -41.95 -18.52 -4.88
C MET A 50 -42.26 -17.80 -6.20
N VAL A 51 -43.48 -18.02 -6.68
CA VAL A 51 -44.14 -17.30 -7.76
C VAL A 51 -44.76 -16.05 -7.15
N VAL A 52 -44.34 -14.86 -7.58
CA VAL A 52 -45.10 -13.62 -7.37
C VAL A 52 -45.12 -12.83 -8.67
N SER A 53 -46.34 -12.41 -9.01
CA SER A 53 -46.80 -11.71 -10.21
C SER A 53 -46.24 -10.29 -10.30
N ILE A 54 -45.86 -9.87 -11.52
CA ILE A 54 -45.45 -8.50 -11.85
C ILE A 54 -46.69 -7.79 -12.42
N GLU A 55 -47.15 -6.75 -11.73
CA GLU A 55 -47.93 -5.67 -12.34
C GLU A 55 -47.04 -4.46 -12.62
N THR A 56 -47.33 -3.83 -13.75
CA THR A 56 -46.55 -2.89 -14.53
C THR A 56 -46.48 -1.48 -13.96
N MET A 57 -45.30 -0.84 -14.00
CA MET A 57 -45.18 0.62 -14.12
C MET A 57 -44.17 0.99 -15.21
N ASN A 58 -44.67 1.61 -16.27
CA ASN A 58 -43.90 2.19 -17.37
C ASN A 58 -43.22 3.47 -16.89
N VAL A 59 -41.88 3.48 -16.86
CA VAL A 59 -41.08 4.71 -16.86
C VAL A 59 -40.27 4.71 -18.16
N VAL A 60 -40.56 5.69 -19.01
CA VAL A 60 -39.87 5.90 -20.28
C VAL A 60 -38.53 6.59 -19.98
N THR A 61 -37.43 5.86 -20.06
CA THR A 61 -36.07 6.43 -20.14
C THR A 61 -35.62 6.56 -21.60
N PRO A 62 -34.86 7.61 -21.96
CA PRO A 62 -34.37 7.82 -23.32
C PRO A 62 -33.28 6.79 -23.72
N PRO A 63 -33.00 6.61 -25.02
CA PRO A 63 -32.31 5.43 -25.52
C PRO A 63 -30.80 5.43 -25.19
N GLN A 64 -30.37 4.48 -24.37
CA GLN A 64 -28.97 4.16 -24.05
C GLN A 64 -28.18 3.55 -25.22
N GLU A 65 -28.80 3.28 -26.37
CA GLU A 65 -28.17 2.58 -27.48
C GLU A 65 -26.96 3.32 -28.07
N HIS A 66 -27.00 4.66 -28.11
CA HIS A 66 -25.90 5.44 -28.69
C HIS A 66 -24.63 5.44 -27.83
N HIS A 67 -24.77 5.38 -26.50
CA HIS A 67 -23.63 5.33 -25.58
C HIS A 67 -22.98 3.94 -25.59
N MET A 68 -23.80 2.89 -25.66
CA MET A 68 -23.30 1.51 -25.73
C MET A 68 -22.55 1.22 -27.04
N GLN A 69 -23.05 1.74 -28.17
CA GLN A 69 -22.36 1.64 -29.46
C GLN A 69 -21.01 2.38 -29.45
N HIS A 70 -20.95 3.57 -28.84
CA HIS A 70 -19.69 4.32 -28.73
C HIS A 70 -18.64 3.57 -27.89
N LEU A 71 -19.06 2.97 -26.77
CA LEU A 71 -18.17 2.14 -25.93
C LEU A 71 -17.68 0.89 -26.67
N GLN A 72 -18.55 0.24 -27.47
CA GLN A 72 -18.15 -0.91 -28.29
C GLN A 72 -17.13 -0.52 -29.37
N THR A 73 -17.30 0.64 -30.01
CA THR A 73 -16.33 1.15 -30.99
C THR A 73 -14.97 1.43 -30.35
N LEU A 74 -14.94 2.11 -29.19
CA LEU A 74 -13.69 2.38 -28.46
C LEU A 74 -12.99 1.09 -28.03
N GLN A 75 -13.74 0.08 -27.58
CA GLN A 75 -13.19 -1.21 -27.20
C GLN A 75 -12.58 -1.94 -28.41
N GLN A 76 -13.21 -1.82 -29.58
CA GLN A 76 -12.73 -2.44 -30.82
C GLN A 76 -11.45 -1.75 -31.35
N GLU A 77 -11.38 -0.42 -31.29
CA GLU A 77 -10.16 0.35 -31.63
C GLU A 77 -8.99 0.01 -30.70
N GLN A 78 -9.25 -0.17 -29.41
CA GLN A 78 -8.22 -0.60 -28.46
C GLN A 78 -7.70 -2.01 -28.78
N LEU A 79 -8.59 -2.93 -29.15
CA LEU A 79 -8.21 -4.30 -29.51
C LEU A 79 -7.36 -4.33 -30.79
N GLU A 80 -7.64 -3.45 -31.74
CA GLU A 80 -6.90 -3.34 -33.00
C GLU A 80 -5.49 -2.78 -32.76
N LYS A 81 -5.35 -1.71 -31.95
CA LYS A 81 -4.04 -1.18 -31.54
C LYS A 81 -3.18 -2.20 -30.79
N GLN A 82 -3.80 -3.02 -29.93
CA GLN A 82 -3.06 -4.09 -29.24
C GLN A 82 -2.55 -5.16 -30.22
N ARG A 83 -3.30 -5.48 -31.28
CA ARG A 83 -2.86 -6.40 -32.33
C ARG A 83 -1.70 -5.83 -33.14
N GLU A 84 -1.75 -4.54 -33.47
CA GLU A 84 -0.66 -3.86 -34.19
C GLU A 84 0.65 -3.89 -33.38
N VAL A 85 0.61 -3.51 -32.10
CA VAL A 85 1.78 -3.55 -31.20
C VAL A 85 2.32 -4.98 -31.05
N GLN A 86 1.44 -5.97 -30.99
CA GLN A 86 1.86 -7.37 -30.91
C GLN A 86 2.52 -7.87 -32.19
N GLN A 87 2.03 -7.46 -33.37
CA GLN A 87 2.67 -7.75 -34.65
C GLN A 87 4.04 -7.08 -34.76
N GLU A 88 4.18 -5.81 -34.37
CA GLU A 88 5.48 -5.11 -34.37
C GLU A 88 6.51 -5.82 -33.48
N ARG A 89 6.06 -6.35 -32.34
CA ARG A 89 6.90 -7.11 -31.42
C ARG A 89 7.37 -8.45 -32.01
N GLU A 90 6.49 -9.18 -32.68
CA GLU A 90 6.84 -10.43 -33.37
C GLU A 90 7.89 -10.18 -34.48
N VAL A 91 7.76 -9.08 -35.23
CA VAL A 91 8.73 -8.68 -36.25
C VAL A 91 10.09 -8.33 -35.64
N MET A 92 10.11 -7.65 -34.49
CA MET A 92 11.35 -7.34 -33.76
C MET A 92 12.07 -8.60 -33.26
N GLU A 93 11.34 -9.55 -32.67
CA GLU A 93 11.95 -10.80 -32.18
C GLU A 93 12.52 -11.65 -33.33
N GLU A 94 11.87 -11.66 -34.50
CA GLU A 94 12.38 -12.37 -35.68
C GLU A 94 13.68 -11.74 -36.21
N HIS A 95 13.80 -10.41 -36.13
CA HIS A 95 14.97 -9.66 -36.56
C HIS A 95 16.19 -9.88 -35.65
N ASP A 96 15.97 -10.00 -34.33
CA ASP A 96 17.03 -10.29 -33.36
C ASP A 96 17.52 -11.74 -33.47
N THR A 97 16.61 -12.68 -33.76
CA THR A 97 16.97 -14.09 -33.95
C THR A 97 17.79 -14.32 -35.24
N ALA A 98 17.56 -13.50 -36.27
CA ALA A 98 18.33 -13.55 -37.53
C ALA A 98 19.77 -12.99 -37.38
N ALA A 99 20.00 -12.08 -36.43
CA ALA A 99 21.32 -11.49 -36.20
C ALA A 99 22.31 -12.45 -35.49
N GLU A 100 21.82 -13.50 -34.82
CA GLU A 100 22.66 -14.43 -34.04
C GLU A 100 23.21 -15.62 -34.86
N VAL A 101 22.81 -15.76 -36.14
CA VAL A 101 23.24 -16.87 -37.02
C VAL A 101 24.18 -16.38 -38.14
N ALA A 102 25.34 -15.84 -37.76
CA ALA A 102 26.46 -15.61 -38.68
C ALA A 102 27.64 -16.53 -38.32
N PRO A 103 28.06 -17.48 -39.18
CA PRO A 103 29.08 -18.46 -38.81
C PRO A 103 30.50 -17.90 -38.94
N GLU A 104 31.18 -17.74 -37.81
CA GLU A 104 32.62 -17.44 -37.75
C GLU A 104 33.45 -18.70 -38.06
N LEU A 105 34.15 -18.69 -39.20
CA LEU A 105 35.14 -19.68 -39.60
C LEU A 105 36.47 -19.47 -38.85
N LYS A 106 36.90 -20.43 -38.02
CA LYS A 106 38.31 -20.51 -37.55
C LYS A 106 38.90 -21.92 -37.69
N PRO A 107 40.22 -22.05 -37.96
CA PRO A 107 40.80 -23.23 -38.57
C PRO A 107 41.43 -24.24 -37.59
N LYS A 108 41.50 -25.49 -38.06
CA LYS A 108 42.04 -26.70 -37.43
C LYS A 108 43.53 -26.61 -37.07
N LYS A 109 43.91 -27.07 -35.86
CA LYS A 109 45.23 -27.67 -35.58
C LYS A 109 45.12 -28.98 -34.77
N LYS A 110 46.05 -29.88 -35.08
CA LYS A 110 46.05 -31.35 -34.87
C LYS A 110 46.59 -31.78 -33.49
N LYS A 111 45.94 -32.82 -32.93
CA LYS A 111 46.44 -34.02 -32.21
C LYS A 111 47.82 -34.00 -31.51
N LYS A 112 47.88 -34.41 -30.22
CA LYS A 112 48.55 -35.67 -29.75
C LYS A 112 48.41 -35.94 -28.22
N LYS A 113 48.09 -37.20 -27.90
CA LYS A 113 48.55 -38.10 -26.81
C LYS A 113 48.76 -37.55 -25.37
N LYS A 114 48.03 -38.11 -24.38
CA LYS A 114 48.51 -39.18 -23.47
C LYS A 114 47.48 -39.53 -22.39
N GLN A 115 47.16 -40.82 -22.29
CA GLN A 115 46.47 -41.46 -21.17
C GLN A 115 47.43 -41.66 -19.97
N THR A 116 46.81 -41.96 -18.82
CA THR A 116 47.32 -42.61 -17.59
C THR A 116 48.21 -41.78 -16.65
N LYS A 117 47.66 -41.38 -15.48
CA LYS A 117 48.11 -41.86 -14.14
C LYS A 117 47.21 -41.37 -13.00
N LYS A 118 47.17 -42.19 -11.94
CA LYS A 118 46.80 -41.90 -10.54
C LYS A 118 45.33 -41.91 -10.13
N LYS A 119 44.80 -43.14 -10.20
CA LYS A 119 44.02 -43.77 -9.13
C LYS A 119 45.03 -44.31 -8.09
N GLN A 120 45.35 -43.53 -7.05
CA GLN A 120 46.11 -43.96 -5.87
C GLN A 120 46.16 -42.79 -4.87
N GLU A 121 45.13 -42.68 -4.02
CA GLU A 121 45.15 -42.00 -2.71
C GLU A 121 43.76 -42.22 -2.08
N ARG A 122 43.50 -43.46 -1.68
CA ARG A 122 42.41 -43.87 -0.78
C ARG A 122 42.88 -45.13 -0.07
N GLN A 123 43.67 -44.93 0.97
CA GLN A 123 43.88 -45.86 2.10
C GLN A 123 44.96 -45.27 3.00
N GLU A 124 44.55 -44.41 3.92
CA GLU A 124 45.09 -44.34 5.27
C GLU A 124 44.21 -43.38 6.09
N VAL A 125 44.20 -43.56 7.40
CA VAL A 125 43.34 -42.91 8.40
C VAL A 125 41.96 -43.56 8.60
N VAL A 126 42.01 -44.81 9.09
CA VAL A 126 41.11 -45.27 10.15
C VAL A 126 41.99 -45.68 11.32
N LEU A 127 42.06 -44.86 12.37
CA LEU A 127 42.17 -45.29 13.77
C LEU A 127 42.24 -44.05 14.68
N LYS A 128 41.10 -43.59 15.18
CA LYS A 128 40.82 -43.48 16.63
C LYS A 128 39.42 -42.91 16.89
N ASN A 129 38.78 -43.56 17.84
CA ASN A 129 37.66 -43.13 18.68
C ASN A 129 36.23 -43.28 18.14
N ALA A 130 35.70 -44.47 18.43
CA ALA A 130 34.30 -44.70 18.70
C ALA A 130 33.92 -44.17 20.09
N GLN A 131 32.76 -43.52 20.21
CA GLN A 131 31.72 -43.76 21.24
C GLN A 131 30.62 -42.70 21.13
N SER A 132 29.42 -43.13 20.74
CA SER A 132 28.12 -42.74 21.31
C SER A 132 27.03 -42.91 20.26
N THR A 133 26.19 -43.91 20.49
CA THR A 133 25.00 -44.28 19.73
C THR A 133 23.78 -43.53 20.26
N THR A 134 23.04 -42.84 19.40
CA THR A 134 21.62 -42.48 19.59
C THR A 134 20.94 -42.38 18.21
N PRO A 135 19.70 -42.87 18.04
CA PRO A 135 19.04 -42.98 16.73
C PRO A 135 18.39 -41.65 16.27
N PRO A 136 18.14 -41.44 14.96
CA PRO A 136 17.73 -40.16 14.44
C PRO A 136 16.24 -39.90 14.70
N ALA A 137 15.96 -38.72 15.25
CA ALA A 137 14.64 -38.15 15.33
C ALA A 137 14.23 -37.58 13.96
N THR A 138 13.00 -37.90 13.61
CA THR A 138 12.06 -37.33 12.65
C THR A 138 12.41 -35.93 12.13
N ALA A 139 12.57 -35.81 10.81
CA ALA A 139 12.57 -34.54 10.10
C ALA A 139 11.19 -33.89 10.21
N GLN A 140 11.06 -32.90 11.09
CA GLN A 140 9.93 -31.98 11.13
C GLN A 140 10.35 -30.63 10.53
N SER A 141 9.42 -30.08 9.75
CA SER A 141 9.44 -28.80 9.03
C SER A 141 10.26 -27.69 9.70
N THR A 142 11.38 -27.34 9.06
CA THR A 142 12.25 -26.21 9.41
C THR A 142 11.56 -24.85 9.25
N ASP A 143 10.51 -24.76 8.43
CA ASP A 143 9.78 -23.52 8.15
C ASP A 143 8.88 -23.08 9.32
N MET A 144 8.39 -24.03 10.12
CA MET A 144 7.53 -23.72 11.26
C MET A 144 8.33 -23.19 12.46
N ILE A 145 9.57 -23.66 12.63
CA ILE A 145 10.48 -23.24 13.71
C ILE A 145 11.00 -21.82 13.46
N ILE A 146 11.35 -21.48 12.20
CA ILE A 146 11.78 -20.12 11.83
C ILE A 146 10.65 -19.11 12.11
N THR A 147 9.39 -19.47 11.83
CA THR A 147 8.22 -18.61 12.06
C THR A 147 7.87 -18.45 13.54
N GLN A 148 8.28 -19.39 14.41
CA GLN A 148 8.03 -19.32 15.85
C GLN A 148 9.14 -18.55 16.58
N GLN A 149 10.38 -18.70 16.13
CA GLN A 149 11.54 -17.96 16.67
C GLN A 149 11.48 -16.47 16.32
N GLN A 150 11.01 -16.11 15.11
CA GLN A 150 10.76 -14.73 14.71
C GLN A 150 9.62 -14.07 15.49
N ARG A 151 8.58 -14.84 15.86
CA ARG A 151 7.48 -14.34 16.72
C ARG A 151 7.91 -14.09 18.16
N GLN A 152 8.86 -14.88 18.66
CA GLN A 152 9.46 -14.68 19.98
C GLN A 152 10.31 -13.40 20.00
N GLU A 153 11.12 -13.15 18.96
CA GLU A 153 11.92 -11.91 18.84
C GLU A 153 11.06 -10.64 18.70
N GLU A 154 9.93 -10.70 17.99
CA GLU A 154 8.98 -9.58 17.90
C GLU A 154 8.25 -9.33 19.24
N GLN A 155 7.92 -10.38 19.99
CA GLN A 155 7.32 -10.25 21.32
C GLN A 155 8.31 -9.74 22.37
N ASP A 156 9.57 -10.19 22.33
CA ASP A 156 10.60 -9.76 23.27
C ASP A 156 11.05 -8.31 23.00
N GLN A 157 11.11 -7.87 21.74
CA GLN A 157 11.30 -6.44 21.40
C GLN A 157 10.13 -5.57 21.87
N HIS A 158 8.91 -6.10 21.84
CA HIS A 158 7.74 -5.39 22.39
C HIS A 158 7.73 -5.33 23.92
N ARG A 159 8.36 -6.30 24.59
CA ARG A 159 8.40 -6.40 26.06
C ARG A 159 9.46 -5.49 26.68
N ASP A 160 10.61 -5.31 26.01
CA ASP A 160 11.67 -4.41 26.47
C ASP A 160 11.30 -2.91 26.31
N LEU A 161 10.29 -2.59 25.51
CA LEU A 161 9.77 -1.22 25.37
C LEU A 161 8.76 -0.82 26.46
N VAL A 162 8.28 -1.75 27.30
CA VAL A 162 7.17 -1.51 28.25
C VAL A 162 7.65 -1.40 29.71
N THR A 163 8.91 -1.73 30.03
CA THR A 163 9.40 -1.82 31.42
C THR A 163 10.18 -0.62 31.94
N THR A 164 10.30 0.47 31.19
CA THR A 164 10.84 1.75 31.74
C THR A 164 9.76 2.81 31.81
N GLY A 165 9.24 3.04 33.02
CA GLY A 165 8.30 4.14 33.29
C GLY A 165 8.92 5.51 32.95
N PRO A 166 8.11 6.52 32.60
CA PRO A 166 8.59 7.79 32.11
C PRO A 166 9.36 8.53 33.21
N LYS A 167 10.69 8.66 33.06
CA LYS A 167 11.43 9.73 33.73
C LYS A 167 10.89 11.06 33.18
N GLN A 168 10.50 11.98 34.06
CA GLN A 168 10.22 13.36 33.68
C GLN A 168 11.48 13.95 33.04
N ILE A 169 11.52 13.98 31.71
CA ILE A 169 12.53 14.68 30.94
C ILE A 169 12.07 16.13 30.88
N GLN A 170 12.80 17.04 31.53
CA GLN A 170 12.61 18.47 31.31
C GLN A 170 12.78 18.75 29.81
N PRO A 171 11.88 19.52 29.19
CA PRO A 171 12.01 19.84 27.77
C PRO A 171 13.38 20.50 27.53
N PRO A 172 14.16 20.03 26.54
CA PRO A 172 15.46 20.60 26.25
C PRO A 172 15.30 22.09 25.93
N LYS A 173 16.20 22.92 26.49
CA LYS A 173 16.28 24.34 26.13
C LYS A 173 16.53 24.44 24.62
N LEU A 174 15.62 25.13 23.91
CA LEU A 174 15.77 25.45 22.49
C LEU A 174 17.09 26.18 22.26
N SER A 175 17.80 25.82 21.19
CA SER A 175 19.02 26.52 20.81
C SER A 175 18.70 27.99 20.45
N PRO A 176 19.66 28.92 20.57
CA PRO A 176 19.48 30.30 20.13
C PRO A 176 19.04 30.43 18.66
N GLU A 177 19.47 29.49 17.79
CA GLU A 177 19.07 29.44 16.39
C GLU A 177 17.59 29.07 16.23
N ASP A 178 17.11 28.06 16.97
CA ASP A 178 15.69 27.67 16.94
C ASP A 178 14.78 28.78 17.49
N GLN A 179 15.26 29.54 18.48
CA GLN A 179 14.53 30.69 19.01
C GLN A 179 14.44 31.83 17.98
N LYS A 180 15.54 32.09 17.24
CA LYS A 180 15.56 33.09 16.17
C LYS A 180 14.66 32.69 15.00
N LEU A 181 14.67 31.40 14.64
CA LEU A 181 13.80 30.86 13.60
C LEU A 181 12.33 30.98 14.02
N LYS A 182 12.00 30.62 15.27
CA LYS A 182 10.64 30.78 15.81
C LYS A 182 10.19 32.24 15.78
N ALA A 183 11.06 33.19 16.12
CA ALA A 183 10.74 34.61 16.08
C ALA A 183 10.54 35.14 14.64
N ALA A 184 11.31 34.62 13.68
CA ALA A 184 11.15 34.98 12.26
C ALA A 184 9.83 34.46 11.68
N VAL A 185 9.43 33.23 12.01
CA VAL A 185 8.14 32.65 11.60
C VAL A 185 6.97 33.44 12.18
N VAL A 186 7.01 33.74 13.48
CA VAL A 186 5.94 34.52 14.13
C VAL A 186 5.81 35.91 13.51
N ARG A 187 6.93 36.61 13.26
CA ARG A 187 6.90 37.91 12.58
C ARG A 187 6.33 37.81 11.16
N HIS A 188 6.63 36.76 10.42
CA HIS A 188 6.11 36.60 9.06
C HIS A 188 4.60 36.33 9.04
N LEU A 189 4.11 35.53 10.00
CA LEU A 189 2.67 35.29 10.19
C LEU A 189 1.93 36.57 10.60
N GLU A 190 2.51 37.37 11.51
CA GLU A 190 1.95 38.66 11.90
C GLU A 190 1.97 39.67 10.74
N GLU A 191 2.98 39.64 9.88
CA GLU A 191 3.09 40.53 8.71
C GLU A 191 2.18 40.08 7.54
N SER A 192 1.89 38.79 7.40
CA SER A 192 0.98 38.26 6.38
C SER A 192 -0.50 38.48 6.73
N GLU A 193 -0.86 38.55 8.01
CA GLU A 193 -2.19 38.93 8.48
C GLU A 193 -2.57 40.38 8.15
N VAL A 194 -1.59 41.28 7.94
CA VAL A 194 -1.84 42.73 7.78
C VAL A 194 -2.13 43.13 6.32
N SER A 195 -2.01 42.23 5.34
CA SER A 195 -2.19 42.52 3.91
C SER A 195 -3.37 41.79 3.23
N SER A 196 -4.16 40.97 3.93
CA SER A 196 -5.15 40.07 3.30
C SER A 196 -6.61 40.58 3.31
N SER A 197 -6.84 41.90 3.40
CA SER A 197 -8.19 42.47 3.44
C SER A 197 -9.07 42.17 2.22
N ASP A 198 -8.50 41.59 1.15
CA ASP A 198 -9.22 41.27 -0.10
C ASP A 198 -9.62 39.78 -0.24
N HIS A 199 -9.20 38.90 0.68
CA HIS A 199 -9.60 37.48 0.68
C HIS A 199 -10.10 37.05 2.07
N PRO A 200 -11.40 37.24 2.38
CA PRO A 200 -11.96 37.00 3.71
C PRO A 200 -11.92 35.54 4.23
N HIS A 201 -11.27 34.61 3.53
CA HIS A 201 -11.20 33.19 3.87
C HIS A 201 -9.84 32.53 3.57
N ALA A 202 -8.72 33.21 3.80
CA ALA A 202 -7.41 32.55 3.67
C ALA A 202 -7.30 31.37 4.67
N HIS A 203 -7.38 30.13 4.15
CA HIS A 203 -7.25 28.91 4.95
C HIS A 203 -5.91 28.88 5.67
N THR A 204 -5.90 28.63 6.98
CA THR A 204 -4.67 28.53 7.79
C THR A 204 -4.40 27.07 8.16
N VAL A 205 -3.18 26.60 7.86
CA VAL A 205 -2.73 25.25 8.19
C VAL A 205 -2.11 25.25 9.57
N TYR A 206 -2.78 24.59 10.50
CA TYR A 206 -2.24 24.36 11.83
C TYR A 206 -1.56 23.00 11.91
N PHE A 207 -0.45 22.91 12.65
CA PHE A 207 0.25 21.65 12.88
C PHE A 207 0.09 21.18 14.31
N LEU A 208 -0.02 19.85 14.48
CA LEU A 208 0.08 19.20 15.77
C LEU A 208 1.42 19.50 16.42
N ASN A 209 1.40 19.77 17.72
CA ASN A 209 2.61 19.90 18.52
C ASN A 209 3.36 18.54 18.55
N GLN A 210 4.68 18.59 18.67
CA GLN A 210 5.56 17.42 18.75
C GLN A 210 5.21 16.47 19.90
N THR A 211 4.58 16.99 20.96
CA THR A 211 4.08 16.18 22.09
C THR A 211 2.79 15.43 21.77
N GLN A 212 2.03 15.89 20.77
CA GLN A 212 0.78 15.30 20.29
C GLN A 212 1.02 14.24 19.23
N VAL A 213 2.13 14.33 18.50
CA VAL A 213 2.54 13.33 17.49
C VAL A 213 3.43 12.27 18.13
N THR A 214 3.01 11.02 18.01
CA THR A 214 3.78 9.85 18.40
C THR A 214 4.12 9.02 17.17
N GLN A 215 5.06 8.09 17.30
CA GLN A 215 5.34 7.11 16.24
C GLN A 215 4.11 6.24 15.91
N LYS A 216 3.17 6.12 16.85
CA LYS A 216 1.89 5.44 16.65
C LYS A 216 0.86 6.31 15.92
N ASP A 217 1.17 7.51 15.47
CA ASP A 217 0.21 8.33 14.71
C ASP A 217 0.51 8.34 13.22
N SER A 218 1.72 7.92 12.87
CA SER A 218 2.33 8.29 11.63
C SER A 218 2.25 7.14 10.63
N PHE A 219 1.83 7.46 9.40
CA PHE A 219 1.60 6.45 8.37
C PHE A 219 2.88 5.97 7.74
N SER A 220 3.06 4.67 7.86
CA SER A 220 4.30 3.96 7.68
C SER A 220 4.88 4.00 6.26
N ALA A 221 4.17 4.51 5.24
CA ALA A 221 4.64 4.46 3.85
C ALA A 221 4.68 5.80 3.09
N SER A 222 4.31 6.92 3.73
CA SER A 222 4.33 8.23 3.06
C SER A 222 4.86 9.36 3.93
N TRP A 223 5.58 10.29 3.31
CA TRP A 223 6.06 11.56 3.91
C TRP A 223 6.67 12.44 2.81
N ILE A 224 6.69 13.75 3.03
CA ILE A 224 7.57 14.69 2.31
C ILE A 224 8.71 15.10 3.24
N MET A 225 9.94 15.14 2.71
CA MET A 225 11.14 15.51 3.47
C MET A 225 12.10 16.36 2.63
N ALA A 226 12.76 17.33 3.26
CA ALA A 226 13.84 18.09 2.62
C ALA A 226 15.02 17.18 2.22
N LYS A 227 15.66 17.47 1.08
CA LYS A 227 16.80 16.71 0.51
C LYS A 227 17.89 16.47 1.57
N LYS A 228 18.26 17.52 2.31
CA LYS A 228 19.29 17.45 3.37
C LYS A 228 18.93 16.42 4.44
N ASP A 229 17.71 16.50 4.97
CA ASP A 229 17.24 15.54 5.97
C ASP A 229 17.18 14.13 5.38
N PHE A 230 16.72 13.98 4.14
CA PHE A 230 16.66 12.68 3.49
C PHE A 230 18.06 12.03 3.36
N LEU A 231 19.07 12.80 2.94
CA LEU A 231 20.44 12.33 2.80
C LEU A 231 21.04 11.88 4.14
N ASP A 232 20.72 12.59 5.22
CA ASP A 232 21.19 12.26 6.57
C ASP A 232 20.52 11.00 7.17
N MET A 233 19.47 10.44 6.55
CA MET A 233 18.65 9.38 7.17
C MET A 233 19.43 8.05 7.18
N ASN A 234 19.38 7.27 8.27
CA ASN A 234 19.96 5.92 8.22
C ASN A 234 19.00 4.95 7.52
N LEU A 235 19.35 4.51 6.30
CA LEU A 235 18.54 3.56 5.52
C LEU A 235 18.79 2.11 5.89
N ASP A 236 19.87 1.77 6.60
CA ASP A 236 20.21 0.37 6.89
C ASP A 236 19.14 -0.43 7.64
N PRO A 237 18.42 0.13 8.61
CA PRO A 237 17.37 -0.59 9.29
C PRO A 237 16.00 -0.49 8.60
N VAL A 238 15.92 0.01 7.35
CA VAL A 238 14.71 -0.06 6.51
C VAL A 238 14.63 -1.44 5.84
N LYS A 239 13.68 -2.29 6.29
CA LYS A 239 13.45 -3.65 5.78
C LYS A 239 12.08 -3.82 5.11
N MET A 240 11.14 -2.94 5.43
CA MET A 240 9.82 -2.87 4.80
C MET A 240 9.35 -1.43 4.57
N CYS A 241 8.24 -1.23 3.84
CA CYS A 241 7.62 0.09 3.62
C CYS A 241 7.54 0.86 4.91
N GLU A 242 7.00 0.19 5.93
CA GLU A 242 6.72 0.75 7.22
C GLU A 242 7.97 1.36 7.90
N ASP A 243 9.11 0.70 7.73
CA ASP A 243 10.35 1.11 8.36
C ASP A 243 10.85 2.44 7.79
N ALA A 244 10.63 2.71 6.50
CA ALA A 244 11.12 3.93 5.88
C ALA A 244 10.56 5.17 6.57
N ALA A 245 9.27 5.18 6.85
CA ALA A 245 8.64 6.27 7.56
C ALA A 245 9.00 6.23 9.07
N PHE A 246 9.04 5.06 9.71
CA PHE A 246 9.49 4.97 11.11
C PHE A 246 10.92 5.49 11.31
N LYS A 247 11.84 5.25 10.37
CA LYS A 247 13.22 5.74 10.45
C LYS A 247 13.34 7.24 10.22
N ALA A 248 12.54 7.78 9.29
CA ALA A 248 12.40 9.22 9.13
C ALA A 248 12.05 9.88 10.49
N TRP A 249 11.10 9.30 11.24
CA TRP A 249 10.60 9.90 12.48
C TRP A 249 11.47 9.65 13.70
N ASN A 250 11.88 8.39 13.94
CA ASN A 250 12.48 8.01 15.23
C ASN A 250 13.81 8.72 15.50
N THR A 251 14.53 9.05 14.44
CA THR A 251 15.81 9.77 14.55
C THR A 251 15.62 11.28 14.64
N ARG A 252 14.42 11.81 14.34
CA ARG A 252 14.17 13.24 14.11
C ARG A 252 12.78 13.70 14.53
N ARG A 253 12.29 13.21 15.68
CA ARG A 253 10.94 13.58 16.17
C ARG A 253 10.70 15.10 16.25
N HIS A 254 11.73 15.89 16.57
CA HIS A 254 11.64 17.35 16.61
C HIS A 254 11.40 18.01 15.25
N LYS A 255 11.63 17.29 14.14
CA LYS A 255 11.39 17.74 12.77
C LYS A 255 10.08 17.20 12.18
N LEU A 256 9.40 16.31 12.89
CA LEU A 256 8.13 15.75 12.44
C LEU A 256 7.02 16.79 12.60
N ARG A 257 6.22 16.92 11.55
CA ARG A 257 5.01 17.74 11.49
C ARG A 257 3.88 16.91 10.90
N MET A 258 2.69 17.15 11.43
CA MET A 258 1.44 16.59 10.93
C MET A 258 0.38 17.68 11.08
N PRO A 259 -0.40 17.99 10.04
CA PRO A 259 -1.46 18.98 10.17
C PRO A 259 -2.53 18.55 11.19
N LEU A 260 -3.17 19.54 11.81
CA LEU A 260 -4.29 19.37 12.74
C LEU A 260 -5.55 18.94 11.99
N ASP A 261 -5.81 19.53 10.83
CA ASP A 261 -6.87 19.10 9.93
C ASP A 261 -6.36 17.98 9.02
N TYR A 262 -7.05 16.84 9.02
CA TYR A 262 -6.62 15.71 8.19
C TYR A 262 -6.66 16.06 6.70
N PHE A 263 -7.51 16.98 6.25
CA PHE A 263 -7.61 17.30 4.81
C PHE A 263 -6.52 18.26 4.30
N ASP A 264 -5.67 18.79 5.19
CA ASP A 264 -4.51 19.59 4.78
C ASP A 264 -3.38 18.75 4.19
N TRP A 265 -3.23 17.52 4.68
CA TRP A 265 -2.21 16.58 4.19
C TRP A 265 -2.55 15.16 4.66
N SER A 266 -3.33 14.42 3.87
CA SER A 266 -3.69 13.03 4.17
C SER A 266 -3.51 12.09 2.99
N VAL A 267 -3.56 10.79 3.28
CA VAL A 267 -3.51 9.73 2.27
C VAL A 267 -4.67 8.77 2.49
N GLU A 268 -5.45 8.53 1.44
CA GLU A 268 -6.39 7.42 1.35
C GLU A 268 -5.62 6.16 0.89
N HIS A 269 -5.38 5.21 1.81
CA HIS A 269 -4.69 3.96 1.47
C HIS A 269 -5.72 2.87 1.14
N LEU A 270 -5.89 2.61 -0.15
CA LEU A 270 -7.03 1.86 -0.68
C LEU A 270 -6.86 0.33 -0.63
N SER A 271 -5.62 -0.16 -0.57
CA SER A 271 -5.28 -1.60 -0.62
C SER A 271 -6.05 -2.48 0.35
N LYS A 272 -6.42 -1.96 1.52
CA LYS A 272 -7.16 -2.70 2.54
C LYS A 272 -8.64 -2.77 2.24
N TRP A 273 -9.19 -1.75 1.60
CA TRP A 273 -10.61 -1.62 1.28
C TRP A 273 -11.06 -2.76 0.37
N TRP A 274 -10.46 -2.88 -0.83
CA TRP A 274 -10.85 -3.93 -1.76
C TRP A 274 -10.43 -5.33 -1.27
N LYS A 275 -9.35 -5.48 -0.49
CA LYS A 275 -8.98 -6.79 0.09
C LYS A 275 -10.05 -7.34 1.04
N VAL A 276 -10.77 -6.47 1.76
CA VAL A 276 -11.83 -6.89 2.68
C VAL A 276 -13.05 -7.42 1.92
N LEU A 277 -13.37 -6.79 0.78
CA LEU A 277 -14.48 -7.15 -0.09
C LEU A 277 -14.29 -8.45 -0.88
N ASP A 278 -13.32 -9.30 -0.50
CA ASP A 278 -12.93 -10.48 -1.28
C ASP A 278 -12.67 -10.15 -2.74
N TYR A 279 -11.88 -9.11 -2.96
CA TYR A 279 -11.37 -8.80 -4.28
C TYR A 279 -10.34 -9.85 -4.74
N ASP A 280 -10.78 -11.09 -4.86
CA ASP A 280 -10.19 -12.18 -5.63
C ASP A 280 -10.50 -12.02 -7.12
N TYR A 281 -10.87 -10.81 -7.55
CA TYR A 281 -11.28 -10.50 -8.91
C TYR A 281 -12.47 -11.34 -9.38
N LYS A 282 -13.32 -11.82 -8.46
CA LYS A 282 -14.48 -12.69 -8.74
C LYS A 282 -15.78 -11.91 -8.87
N GLU A 283 -15.99 -10.93 -7.99
CA GLU A 283 -17.24 -10.19 -7.87
C GLU A 283 -17.21 -8.95 -8.77
N ALA A 284 -17.96 -8.99 -9.87
CA ALA A 284 -18.06 -7.88 -10.82
C ALA A 284 -18.52 -6.56 -10.16
N PRO A 285 -19.53 -6.52 -9.25
CA PRO A 285 -19.97 -5.27 -8.64
C PRO A 285 -18.87 -4.55 -7.84
N VAL A 286 -18.01 -5.31 -7.15
CA VAL A 286 -16.88 -4.74 -6.41
C VAL A 286 -15.82 -4.22 -7.39
N TRP A 287 -15.54 -4.99 -8.44
CA TRP A 287 -14.62 -4.59 -9.51
C TRP A 287 -15.05 -3.27 -10.16
N ASP A 288 -16.31 -3.19 -10.61
CA ASP A 288 -16.86 -2.03 -11.27
C ASP A 288 -16.86 -0.81 -10.35
N SER A 289 -17.16 -1.01 -9.06
CA SER A 289 -17.08 0.07 -8.06
C SER A 289 -15.65 0.59 -7.86
N VAL A 290 -14.66 -0.29 -7.64
CA VAL A 290 -13.25 0.13 -7.44
C VAL A 290 -12.76 0.92 -8.65
N ILE A 291 -12.92 0.35 -9.84
CA ILE A 291 -12.41 0.96 -11.07
C ILE A 291 -13.19 2.23 -11.41
N GLY A 292 -14.51 2.21 -11.28
CA GLY A 292 -15.36 3.37 -11.55
C GLY A 292 -15.01 4.55 -10.65
N LYS A 293 -14.81 4.33 -9.35
CA LYS A 293 -14.43 5.39 -8.41
C LYS A 293 -13.05 5.98 -8.70
N LEU A 294 -12.06 5.14 -9.04
CA LEU A 294 -10.72 5.63 -9.41
C LEU A 294 -10.70 6.33 -10.76
N ALA A 295 -11.45 5.83 -11.75
CA ALA A 295 -11.61 6.48 -13.05
C ALA A 295 -12.27 7.85 -12.90
N GLN A 296 -13.38 7.93 -12.16
CA GLN A 296 -14.06 9.18 -11.85
C GLN A 296 -13.15 10.15 -11.11
N TYR A 297 -12.38 9.65 -10.13
CA TYR A 297 -11.36 10.47 -9.47
C TYR A 297 -10.41 11.07 -10.50
N ILE A 298 -9.84 10.28 -11.40
CA ILE A 298 -8.90 10.77 -12.43
C ILE A 298 -9.59 11.77 -13.37
N GLU A 299 -10.74 11.43 -13.94
CA GLU A 299 -11.49 12.27 -14.90
C GLU A 299 -11.80 13.66 -14.34
N ASN A 300 -12.19 13.74 -13.07
CA ASN A 300 -12.50 15.00 -12.40
C ASN A 300 -11.25 15.86 -12.10
N GLY A 301 -10.05 15.33 -12.31
CA GLY A 301 -8.81 16.01 -11.91
C GLY A 301 -8.53 17.32 -12.64
N ALA A 302 -8.87 17.39 -13.93
CA ALA A 302 -8.64 18.60 -14.71
C ALA A 302 -9.64 19.72 -14.38
N THR A 303 -10.89 19.36 -14.08
CA THR A 303 -11.98 20.31 -13.81
C THR A 303 -11.98 20.79 -12.38
N ASP A 304 -11.78 19.87 -11.44
CA ASP A 304 -11.99 20.13 -10.01
C ASP A 304 -10.70 20.59 -9.33
N TYR A 305 -9.53 20.32 -9.96
CA TYR A 305 -8.20 20.62 -9.46
C TYR A 305 -7.28 21.14 -10.58
N PRO A 306 -7.60 22.32 -11.16
CA PRO A 306 -6.64 23.00 -12.00
C PRO A 306 -5.37 23.28 -11.19
N THR A 307 -4.22 23.23 -11.84
CA THR A 307 -3.01 23.79 -11.22
C THR A 307 -3.27 25.28 -11.01
N THR A 308 -3.23 25.71 -9.75
CA THR A 308 -3.67 27.06 -9.37
C THR A 308 -2.51 28.06 -9.40
N SER A 309 -1.29 27.55 -9.27
CA SER A 309 -0.08 28.35 -9.27
C SER A 309 0.74 28.16 -10.55
N ASP A 310 1.41 29.24 -10.96
CA ASP A 310 2.43 29.21 -12.01
C ASP A 310 3.65 30.02 -11.51
N PRO A 311 4.76 29.36 -11.14
CA PRO A 311 5.00 27.91 -11.22
C PRO A 311 4.27 27.10 -10.13
N PRO A 312 4.07 25.78 -10.33
CA PRO A 312 3.52 24.87 -9.34
C PRO A 312 4.25 24.96 -7.98
N ILE A 313 3.51 24.97 -6.87
CA ILE A 313 4.04 25.21 -5.51
C ILE A 313 5.13 24.20 -5.15
N PHE A 314 4.88 22.91 -5.37
CA PHE A 314 5.83 21.83 -5.09
C PHE A 314 6.63 21.39 -6.32
N SER A 315 6.82 22.28 -7.30
CA SER A 315 7.61 22.01 -8.52
C SER A 315 9.05 21.55 -8.25
N GLU A 316 9.60 21.84 -7.07
CA GLU A 316 10.94 21.42 -6.60
C GLU A 316 10.94 20.05 -5.89
N THR A 317 9.81 19.32 -5.93
CA THR A 317 9.63 18.02 -5.27
C THR A 317 9.70 16.86 -6.25
N ILE A 318 10.49 15.83 -5.91
CA ILE A 318 10.41 14.52 -6.54
C ILE A 318 9.56 13.61 -5.66
N ALA A 319 8.49 13.07 -6.21
CA ALA A 319 7.76 11.98 -5.62
C ALA A 319 8.30 10.64 -6.12
N THR A 320 8.38 9.68 -5.20
CA THR A 320 8.84 8.34 -5.49
C THR A 320 7.76 7.34 -5.10
N ILE A 321 7.40 6.48 -6.04
CA ILE A 321 6.38 5.44 -5.85
C ILE A 321 7.11 4.10 -5.79
N ALA A 322 7.10 3.45 -4.62
CA ALA A 322 7.61 2.10 -4.48
C ALA A 322 6.62 1.12 -5.14
N PHE A 323 6.91 0.66 -6.37
CA PHE A 323 5.91 0.08 -7.25
C PHE A 323 6.01 -1.44 -7.49
N GLN A 324 4.98 -2.16 -7.03
CA GLN A 324 4.80 -3.58 -7.24
C GLN A 324 3.39 -3.79 -7.82
N PRO A 325 3.27 -4.40 -9.01
CA PRO A 325 1.96 -4.68 -9.59
C PRO A 325 1.15 -5.66 -8.74
N TYR A 326 -0.18 -5.51 -8.74
CA TYR A 326 -1.07 -6.48 -8.11
C TYR A 326 -1.01 -7.81 -8.85
N LYS A 327 -1.16 -8.90 -8.11
CA LYS A 327 -1.16 -10.26 -8.64
C LYS A 327 -2.56 -10.84 -8.58
N ALA A 328 -2.95 -11.53 -9.66
CA ALA A 328 -4.12 -12.39 -9.64
C ALA A 328 -3.86 -13.61 -8.73
N PRO A 329 -4.88 -14.13 -8.02
CA PRO A 329 -4.75 -15.35 -7.24
C PRO A 329 -4.37 -16.52 -8.15
N GLY A 330 -3.35 -17.29 -7.77
CA GLY A 330 -2.74 -18.33 -8.61
C GLY A 330 -3.53 -19.62 -8.74
N ASN A 331 -4.87 -19.59 -8.88
CA ASN A 331 -5.67 -20.81 -8.98
C ASN A 331 -5.71 -21.34 -10.44
N PRO A 332 -5.13 -22.53 -10.73
CA PRO A 332 -4.87 -22.98 -12.09
C PRO A 332 -6.07 -23.48 -12.91
N LYS A 333 -7.32 -23.43 -12.40
CA LYS A 333 -8.40 -24.28 -12.92
C LYS A 333 -9.48 -23.65 -13.81
N ARG A 334 -9.47 -22.34 -14.07
CA ARG A 334 -10.24 -21.59 -15.12
C ARG A 334 -10.56 -20.18 -14.58
N LYS A 335 -10.59 -19.18 -15.47
CA LYS A 335 -10.63 -17.72 -15.22
C LYS A 335 -9.29 -17.02 -14.96
N GLN A 336 -8.16 -17.67 -15.27
CA GLN A 336 -6.86 -17.06 -15.09
C GLN A 336 -6.74 -15.76 -15.90
N ASP A 337 -7.12 -15.77 -17.17
CA ASP A 337 -6.96 -14.61 -18.05
C ASP A 337 -7.80 -13.40 -17.61
N GLU A 338 -9.06 -13.60 -17.23
CA GLU A 338 -9.92 -12.51 -16.73
C GLU A 338 -9.38 -11.93 -15.43
N GLN A 339 -8.95 -12.76 -14.48
CA GLN A 339 -8.39 -12.29 -13.21
C GLN A 339 -7.03 -11.59 -13.41
N HIS A 340 -6.22 -12.04 -14.37
CA HIS A 340 -4.96 -11.38 -14.72
C HIS A 340 -5.23 -10.03 -15.37
N ALA A 341 -6.19 -9.95 -16.30
CA ALA A 341 -6.60 -8.68 -16.91
C ALA A 341 -7.15 -7.70 -15.86
N ARG A 342 -7.93 -8.18 -14.90
CA ARG A 342 -8.41 -7.38 -13.77
C ARG A 342 -7.25 -6.91 -12.87
N ALA A 343 -6.32 -7.79 -12.47
CA ALA A 343 -5.15 -7.39 -11.69
C ALA A 343 -4.27 -6.37 -12.43
N TYR A 344 -4.12 -6.54 -13.75
CA TYR A 344 -3.43 -5.61 -14.63
C TYR A 344 -4.09 -4.23 -14.63
N ASN A 345 -5.39 -4.19 -14.91
CA ASN A 345 -6.17 -2.95 -14.97
C ASN A 345 -6.21 -2.23 -13.62
N LEU A 346 -6.39 -2.95 -12.51
CA LEU A 346 -6.33 -2.33 -11.17
C LEU A 346 -4.96 -1.69 -10.94
N THR A 347 -3.88 -2.37 -11.35
CA THR A 347 -2.53 -1.83 -11.20
C THR A 347 -2.37 -0.52 -11.96
N ILE A 348 -2.83 -0.47 -13.22
CA ILE A 348 -2.77 0.73 -14.06
C ILE A 348 -3.58 1.87 -13.45
N VAL A 349 -4.86 1.62 -13.16
CA VAL A 349 -5.79 2.65 -12.71
C VAL A 349 -5.44 3.17 -11.31
N SER A 350 -5.00 2.29 -10.40
CA SER A 350 -4.53 2.69 -9.07
C SER A 350 -3.24 3.53 -9.15
N LEU A 351 -2.29 3.12 -9.99
CA LEU A 351 -1.06 3.89 -10.20
C LEU A 351 -1.36 5.25 -10.84
N ALA A 352 -2.24 5.30 -11.84
CA ALA A 352 -2.72 6.53 -12.47
C ALA A 352 -3.38 7.47 -11.45
N ALA A 353 -4.28 6.97 -10.61
CA ALA A 353 -4.92 7.76 -9.56
C ALA A 353 -3.90 8.29 -8.54
N THR A 354 -2.90 7.47 -8.19
CA THR A 354 -1.80 7.91 -7.31
C THR A 354 -1.00 9.04 -7.96
N ILE A 355 -0.57 8.88 -9.22
CA ILE A 355 0.17 9.92 -9.95
C ILE A 355 -0.66 11.20 -10.06
N GLU A 356 -1.96 11.08 -10.35
CA GLU A 356 -2.89 12.20 -10.41
C GLU A 356 -2.97 12.95 -9.07
N SER A 357 -3.02 12.24 -7.94
CA SER A 357 -3.00 12.87 -6.61
C SER A 357 -1.73 13.69 -6.35
N LEU A 358 -0.59 13.27 -6.92
CA LEU A 358 0.68 14.00 -6.82
C LEU A 358 0.72 15.21 -7.76
N ARG A 359 0.08 15.13 -8.93
CA ARG A 359 -0.13 16.28 -9.84
C ARG A 359 -0.98 17.35 -9.15
N ARG A 360 -2.06 16.95 -8.45
CA ARG A 360 -2.92 17.87 -7.69
C ARG A 360 -2.20 18.54 -6.52
N ALA A 361 -1.25 17.83 -5.92
CA ALA A 361 -0.34 18.41 -4.93
C ALA A 361 0.79 19.24 -5.55
N GLU A 362 0.72 19.54 -6.85
CA GLU A 362 1.64 20.43 -7.58
C GLU A 362 3.11 19.99 -7.54
N MET A 363 3.36 18.68 -7.45
CA MET A 363 4.71 18.12 -7.47
C MET A 363 5.32 18.19 -8.87
N GLY A 364 6.64 18.40 -8.96
CA GLY A 364 7.30 18.57 -10.26
C GLY A 364 7.55 17.27 -11.02
N ARG A 365 7.85 16.18 -10.31
CA ARG A 365 8.23 14.90 -10.92
C ARG A 365 7.82 13.69 -10.10
N VAL A 366 7.34 12.63 -10.77
CA VAL A 366 7.14 11.30 -10.20
C VAL A 366 8.16 10.32 -10.79
N VAL A 367 8.80 9.55 -9.92
CA VAL A 367 9.64 8.41 -10.29
C VAL A 367 9.00 7.13 -9.74
N VAL A 368 8.48 6.30 -10.64
CA VAL A 368 7.95 4.98 -10.32
C VAL A 368 9.10 3.99 -10.28
N VAL A 369 9.31 3.36 -9.12
CA VAL A 369 10.49 2.51 -8.89
C VAL A 369 10.08 1.04 -8.78
N GLY A 370 10.53 0.22 -9.75
CA GLY A 370 10.19 -1.19 -9.86
C GLY A 370 11.41 -2.11 -9.99
N SER A 371 11.21 -3.42 -9.81
CA SER A 371 12.30 -4.42 -9.83
C SER A 371 12.46 -5.17 -11.15
N GLU A 372 11.53 -4.98 -12.09
CA GLU A 372 11.46 -5.76 -13.33
C GLU A 372 11.25 -4.83 -14.52
N SER A 373 11.86 -5.12 -15.66
CA SER A 373 11.66 -4.32 -16.89
C SER A 373 10.19 -4.19 -17.28
N LYS A 374 9.38 -5.24 -17.07
CA LYS A 374 7.94 -5.21 -17.36
C LYS A 374 7.16 -4.19 -16.51
N HIS A 375 7.68 -3.74 -15.36
CA HIS A 375 7.04 -2.71 -14.54
C HIS A 375 7.03 -1.34 -15.25
N TYR A 376 7.95 -1.13 -16.20
CA TYR A 376 7.93 0.01 -17.12
C TYR A 376 6.60 0.11 -17.87
N ASN A 377 6.10 -1.01 -18.41
CA ASN A 377 4.86 -1.03 -19.20
C ASN A 377 3.66 -0.59 -18.36
N TYR A 378 3.53 -1.07 -17.11
CA TYR A 378 2.46 -0.61 -16.22
C TYR A 378 2.53 0.90 -15.95
N THR A 379 3.74 1.45 -15.85
CA THR A 379 3.95 2.88 -15.61
C THR A 379 3.54 3.71 -16.82
N MET A 380 3.95 3.29 -18.01
CA MET A 380 3.58 3.96 -19.26
C MET A 380 2.09 3.83 -19.56
N ASP A 381 1.49 2.67 -19.30
CA ASP A 381 0.06 2.48 -19.47
C ASP A 381 -0.76 3.31 -18.47
N ALA A 382 -0.30 3.48 -17.23
CA ALA A 382 -0.92 4.37 -16.25
C ALA A 382 -0.83 5.84 -16.71
N LEU A 383 0.30 6.25 -17.26
CA LEU A 383 0.48 7.59 -17.81
C LEU A 383 -0.43 7.85 -19.02
N HIS A 384 -0.47 6.88 -19.94
CA HIS A 384 -1.35 6.93 -21.12
C HIS A 384 -2.81 7.01 -20.69
N TYR A 385 -3.21 6.19 -19.70
CA TYR A 385 -4.55 6.23 -19.13
C TYR A 385 -4.88 7.63 -18.60
N MET A 386 -3.99 8.27 -17.84
CA MET A 386 -4.18 9.65 -17.37
C MET A 386 -4.32 10.65 -18.53
N GLN A 387 -3.45 10.58 -19.54
CA GLN A 387 -3.48 11.50 -20.69
C GLN A 387 -4.80 11.41 -21.46
N GLN A 388 -5.37 10.20 -21.56
CA GLN A 388 -6.67 9.98 -22.21
C GLN A 388 -7.85 10.57 -21.44
N HIS A 389 -7.81 10.55 -20.11
CA HIS A 389 -8.99 10.91 -19.28
C HIS A 389 -8.95 12.37 -18.79
N LEU A 390 -7.75 12.93 -18.53
CA LEU A 390 -7.62 14.29 -18.02
C LEU A 390 -7.76 15.38 -19.09
N HIS A 391 -7.48 15.07 -20.36
CA HIS A 391 -7.51 16.05 -21.47
C HIS A 391 -6.66 17.32 -21.21
N ILE A 392 -5.64 17.24 -20.36
CA ILE A 392 -4.72 18.35 -20.05
C ILE A 392 -3.58 18.36 -21.10
N PRO A 393 -3.14 19.54 -21.57
CA PRO A 393 -1.95 19.65 -22.41
C PRO A 393 -0.72 19.01 -21.75
N HIS A 394 0.12 18.35 -22.53
CA HIS A 394 1.38 17.79 -22.07
C HIS A 394 2.51 18.23 -23.00
N SER A 395 3.65 18.60 -22.40
CA SER A 395 4.83 19.07 -23.13
C SER A 395 5.65 17.93 -23.76
N SER A 396 5.46 16.70 -23.28
CA SER A 396 6.20 15.52 -23.70
C SER A 396 5.37 14.24 -23.51
N PRO A 397 5.73 13.11 -24.15
CA PRO A 397 5.09 11.82 -23.93
C PRO A 397 5.12 11.36 -22.47
N ASN A 398 6.14 11.80 -21.72
CA ASN A 398 6.38 11.42 -20.33
C ASN A 398 5.89 12.48 -19.33
N SER A 399 4.85 13.23 -19.69
CA SER A 399 4.31 14.30 -18.83
C SER A 399 2.78 14.39 -18.90
N VAL A 400 2.17 14.93 -17.83
CA VAL A 400 0.75 15.30 -17.78
C VAL A 400 0.64 16.67 -17.11
N GLY A 401 0.22 17.69 -17.86
CA GLY A 401 0.28 19.07 -17.38
C GLY A 401 1.71 19.48 -17.06
N HIS A 402 1.95 19.92 -15.82
CA HIS A 402 3.27 20.31 -15.31
C HIS A 402 4.11 19.13 -14.81
N LEU A 403 3.51 17.95 -14.61
CA LEU A 403 4.14 16.82 -13.92
C LEU A 403 4.93 15.95 -14.90
N GLU A 404 6.21 15.75 -14.62
CA GLU A 404 7.04 14.75 -15.30
C GLU A 404 6.88 13.37 -14.67
N VAL A 405 6.82 12.32 -15.47
CA VAL A 405 6.71 10.93 -15.00
C VAL A 405 7.84 10.09 -15.58
N ALA A 406 8.52 9.34 -14.73
CA ALA A 406 9.58 8.43 -15.13
C ALA A 406 9.44 7.08 -14.43
N TYR A 407 10.06 6.07 -15.04
CA TYR A 407 10.24 4.76 -14.44
C TYR A 407 11.72 4.49 -14.22
N VAL A 408 12.06 3.96 -13.04
CA VAL A 408 13.42 3.51 -12.72
C VAL A 408 13.38 2.06 -12.27
N SER A 409 14.19 1.22 -12.91
CA SER A 409 14.46 -0.13 -12.43
C SER A 409 15.55 -0.10 -11.37
N PHE A 410 15.35 -0.79 -10.25
CA PHE A 410 16.40 -0.91 -9.23
C PHE A 410 17.08 -2.28 -9.26
N ASP A 411 18.35 -2.30 -8.85
CA ASP A 411 19.09 -3.54 -8.65
C ASP A 411 18.60 -4.27 -7.39
N LYS A 412 18.28 -5.56 -7.53
CA LYS A 412 17.81 -6.43 -6.44
C LYS A 412 18.74 -6.43 -5.23
N ALA A 413 20.05 -6.24 -5.42
CA ALA A 413 20.99 -6.14 -4.31
C ALA A 413 20.67 -4.95 -3.38
N SER A 414 20.11 -3.86 -3.92
CA SER A 414 19.74 -2.65 -3.16
C SER A 414 18.59 -2.89 -2.17
N ALA A 415 17.74 -3.89 -2.44
CA ALA A 415 16.65 -4.27 -1.54
C ALA A 415 17.13 -5.09 -0.32
N LYS A 416 18.38 -5.62 -0.26
CA LYS A 416 18.93 -6.35 0.90
C LYS A 416 17.98 -7.37 1.57
N THR A 417 17.10 -8.06 0.82
CA THR A 417 16.12 -9.01 1.36
C THR A 417 15.90 -10.20 0.42
N LYS A 418 15.42 -11.32 0.97
CA LYS A 418 14.92 -12.46 0.16
C LYS A 418 13.52 -12.19 -0.42
N ILE A 419 12.71 -11.39 0.27
CA ILE A 419 11.32 -11.10 -0.14
C ILE A 419 11.30 -9.71 -0.76
N MET A 420 11.62 -9.64 -2.04
CA MET A 420 11.74 -8.40 -2.81
C MET A 420 10.56 -7.45 -2.65
N GLU A 421 9.34 -7.99 -2.73
CA GLU A 421 8.08 -7.25 -2.59
C GLU A 421 8.00 -6.46 -1.29
N ARG A 422 8.59 -6.98 -0.20
CA ARG A 422 8.56 -6.30 1.10
C ARG A 422 9.52 -5.13 1.18
N ASN A 423 10.63 -5.12 0.43
CA ASN A 423 11.71 -4.13 0.63
C ASN A 423 12.01 -3.23 -0.58
N MET A 424 11.05 -3.16 -1.50
CA MET A 424 11.08 -2.23 -2.62
C MET A 424 11.15 -0.74 -2.21
N PRO A 425 10.48 -0.27 -1.14
CA PRO A 425 10.67 1.10 -0.64
C PRO A 425 12.11 1.41 -0.23
N ARG A 426 12.83 0.46 0.38
CA ARG A 426 14.25 0.66 0.65
C ARG A 426 15.03 0.84 -0.65
N ALA A 427 14.79 0.00 -1.65
CA ALA A 427 15.49 0.11 -2.91
C ALA A 427 15.21 1.45 -3.60
N CYS A 428 13.96 1.91 -3.55
CA CYS A 428 13.53 3.24 -3.96
C CYS A 428 14.32 4.34 -3.25
N LEU A 429 14.40 4.34 -1.92
CA LEU A 429 15.17 5.33 -1.15
C LEU A 429 16.68 5.23 -1.39
N VAL A 430 17.23 4.03 -1.55
CA VAL A 430 18.66 3.86 -1.87
C VAL A 430 18.96 4.43 -3.25
N GLY A 431 18.10 4.19 -4.24
CA GLY A 431 18.22 4.75 -5.59
C GLY A 431 18.17 6.28 -5.59
N ALA A 432 17.17 6.86 -4.91
CA ALA A 432 17.03 8.31 -4.76
C ALA A 432 18.26 8.94 -4.08
N ARG A 433 18.76 8.30 -3.01
CA ARG A 433 19.98 8.76 -2.33
C ARG A 433 21.19 8.72 -3.25
N LYS A 434 21.38 7.64 -4.00
CA LYS A 434 22.48 7.52 -4.97
C LYS A 434 22.41 8.65 -6.00
N ALA A 435 21.23 8.94 -6.53
CA ALA A 435 21.03 10.05 -7.47
C ALA A 435 21.41 11.40 -6.85
N PHE A 436 20.91 11.72 -5.64
CA PHE A 436 21.26 12.98 -4.98
C PHE A 436 22.75 13.10 -4.65
N LEU A 437 23.41 12.02 -4.23
CA LEU A 437 24.86 12.03 -3.97
C LEU A 437 25.67 12.16 -5.26
N ALA A 438 25.25 11.53 -6.34
CA ALA A 438 25.89 11.65 -7.65
C ALA A 438 25.75 13.08 -8.22
N ALA A 439 24.63 13.76 -7.95
CA ALA A 439 24.42 15.15 -8.37
C ALA A 439 25.47 16.08 -7.75
N ASP A 440 25.79 15.86 -6.48
CA ASP A 440 26.73 16.68 -5.71
C ASP A 440 28.21 16.27 -5.97
N ALA A 441 28.47 15.24 -6.78
CA ALA A 441 29.82 14.81 -7.12
C ALA A 441 30.52 15.76 -8.10
N THR A 442 31.80 16.07 -7.82
CA THR A 442 32.66 16.96 -8.64
C THR A 442 32.99 16.38 -10.01
N THR A 443 33.10 15.06 -10.10
CA THR A 443 33.37 14.32 -11.32
C THR A 443 32.28 13.26 -11.47
N LYS A 444 31.60 13.26 -12.63
CA LYS A 444 30.50 12.34 -12.93
C LYS A 444 30.95 11.40 -14.04
N THR A 445 30.71 10.11 -13.87
CA THR A 445 30.85 9.12 -14.94
C THR A 445 29.67 9.21 -15.91
N GLU A 446 29.76 8.51 -17.04
CA GLU A 446 28.62 8.37 -17.96
C GLU A 446 27.45 7.63 -17.29
N GLU A 447 27.75 6.60 -16.48
CA GLU A 447 26.76 5.87 -15.68
C GLU A 447 26.09 6.79 -14.65
N ASP A 448 26.86 7.65 -13.96
CA ASP A 448 26.28 8.65 -13.05
C ASP A 448 25.36 9.61 -13.80
N THR A 449 25.75 10.03 -15.01
CA THR A 449 24.97 10.95 -15.82
C THR A 449 23.65 10.31 -16.26
N GLN A 450 23.67 9.05 -16.70
CA GLN A 450 22.46 8.31 -17.04
C GLN A 450 21.55 8.12 -15.81
N HIS A 451 22.12 7.69 -14.68
CA HIS A 451 21.38 7.52 -13.43
C HIS A 451 20.76 8.84 -12.96
N LEU A 452 21.45 9.97 -13.12
CA LEU A 452 20.91 11.29 -12.84
C LEU A 452 19.75 11.64 -13.76
N ASN A 453 19.87 11.40 -15.06
CA ASN A 453 18.80 11.67 -16.03
C ASN A 453 17.56 10.83 -15.76
N ASP A 454 17.73 9.56 -15.39
CA ASP A 454 16.62 8.67 -15.05
C ASP A 454 15.83 9.21 -13.84
N TRP A 455 16.54 9.67 -12.81
CA TRP A 455 15.93 10.16 -11.57
C TRP A 455 15.42 11.60 -11.65
N PHE A 456 16.20 12.51 -12.24
CA PHE A 456 15.97 13.96 -12.18
C PHE A 456 15.48 14.56 -13.49
N GLY A 457 15.44 13.77 -14.58
CA GLY A 457 15.13 14.26 -15.90
C GLY A 457 16.30 15.04 -16.51
N THR A 458 16.07 15.56 -17.71
CA THR A 458 17.06 16.35 -18.47
C THR A 458 16.68 17.82 -18.59
N THR A 459 15.49 18.19 -18.12
CA THR A 459 14.89 19.53 -18.25
C THR A 459 15.34 20.50 -17.16
N ARG A 460 15.75 19.98 -16.00
CA ARG A 460 16.15 20.75 -14.81
C ARG A 460 17.51 20.31 -14.32
N ASP A 461 18.25 21.24 -13.74
CA ASP A 461 19.49 20.92 -13.03
C ASP A 461 19.16 20.08 -11.77
N PRO A 462 19.96 19.07 -11.39
CA PRO A 462 19.72 18.27 -10.18
C PRO A 462 19.55 19.07 -8.88
N SER A 463 20.09 20.29 -8.78
CA SER A 463 19.92 21.17 -7.62
C SER A 463 18.52 21.78 -7.48
N HIS A 464 17.71 21.72 -8.54
CA HIS A 464 16.28 22.12 -8.53
C HIS A 464 15.48 21.31 -7.51
N TRP A 465 15.83 20.04 -7.32
CA TRP A 465 15.09 19.11 -6.49
C TRP A 465 15.45 19.26 -5.01
N LYS A 466 14.60 19.99 -4.27
CA LYS A 466 14.80 20.31 -2.85
C LYS A 466 14.11 19.34 -1.90
N TYR A 467 13.09 18.62 -2.35
CA TYR A 467 12.32 17.70 -1.51
C TYR A 467 12.12 16.34 -2.15
N LEU A 468 11.92 15.35 -1.29
CA LEU A 468 11.57 13.99 -1.66
C LEU A 468 10.24 13.62 -0.99
N TYR A 469 9.27 13.17 -1.78
CA TYR A 469 8.05 12.54 -1.30
C TYR A 469 8.12 11.03 -1.54
N LEU A 470 7.78 10.23 -0.54
CA LEU A 470 7.66 8.77 -0.66
C LEU A 470 6.18 8.37 -0.63
N THR A 471 5.77 7.43 -1.47
CA THR A 471 4.42 6.82 -1.42
C THR A 471 4.36 5.43 -2.07
N GLU A 472 3.17 4.83 -2.04
CA GLU A 472 2.80 3.53 -2.61
C GLU A 472 1.78 3.72 -3.75
N PRO A 473 1.62 2.75 -4.68
CA PRO A 473 0.76 2.89 -5.87
C PRO A 473 -0.76 2.86 -5.63
N ASP A 474 -1.20 2.77 -4.37
CA ASP A 474 -2.61 2.84 -3.91
C ASP A 474 -2.81 3.80 -2.75
N SER A 475 -1.91 4.79 -2.66
CA SER A 475 -1.92 5.83 -1.64
C SER A 475 -2.23 7.16 -2.30
N ILE A 476 -3.52 7.51 -2.32
CA ILE A 476 -4.02 8.75 -2.93
C ILE A 476 -3.80 9.90 -1.96
N LEU A 477 -2.95 10.87 -2.33
CA LEU A 477 -2.69 12.07 -1.54
C LEU A 477 -3.88 13.03 -1.65
N THR A 478 -4.48 13.34 -0.50
CA THR A 478 -5.57 14.29 -0.34
C THR A 478 -5.02 15.54 0.35
N THR A 479 -5.11 16.67 -0.33
CA THR A 479 -4.65 17.97 0.16
C THR A 479 -5.49 19.07 -0.49
N ARG A 480 -5.71 20.17 0.23
CA ARG A 480 -6.29 21.38 -0.37
C ARG A 480 -5.22 22.15 -1.12
N ALA A 481 -5.58 22.75 -2.26
CA ALA A 481 -4.70 23.66 -2.98
C ALA A 481 -4.28 24.84 -2.08
N THR A 482 -5.22 25.37 -1.29
CA THR A 482 -4.99 26.47 -0.35
C THR A 482 -4.05 26.12 0.80
N SER A 483 -3.87 24.83 1.12
CA SER A 483 -2.93 24.39 2.17
C SER A 483 -1.49 24.31 1.66
N LEU A 484 -1.29 24.09 0.35
CA LEU A 484 0.04 23.85 -0.24
C LEU A 484 1.07 24.96 0.06
N PRO A 485 0.75 26.27 -0.02
CA PRO A 485 1.73 27.31 0.27
C PRO A 485 2.29 27.23 1.70
N GLN A 486 1.43 27.00 2.70
CA GLN A 486 1.85 26.91 4.10
C GLN A 486 2.55 25.58 4.42
N ILE A 487 2.14 24.48 3.79
CA ILE A 487 2.89 23.21 3.86
C ILE A 487 4.31 23.42 3.29
N LYS A 488 4.45 24.13 2.16
CA LYS A 488 5.75 24.45 1.56
C LYS A 488 6.58 25.37 2.45
N GLU A 489 5.97 26.42 2.99
CA GLU A 489 6.63 27.34 3.90
C GLU A 489 7.19 26.62 5.14
N GLU A 490 6.42 25.73 5.75
CA GLU A 490 6.89 24.94 6.90
C GLU A 490 8.10 24.05 6.50
N MET A 491 8.08 23.46 5.30
CA MET A 491 9.21 22.71 4.75
C MET A 491 10.45 23.58 4.51
N ASP A 492 10.26 24.79 3.99
CA ASP A 492 11.35 25.72 3.66
C ASP A 492 12.01 26.31 4.91
N LEU A 493 11.20 26.78 5.86
CA LEU A 493 11.70 27.49 7.03
C LEU A 493 12.31 26.54 8.05
N ARG A 494 11.65 25.42 8.33
CA ARG A 494 12.07 24.54 9.42
C ARG A 494 12.90 23.35 8.95
N GLY A 495 12.89 23.08 7.65
CA GLY A 495 13.25 21.75 7.15
C GLY A 495 12.37 20.68 7.78
N GLY A 496 12.72 19.42 7.58
CA GLY A 496 12.08 18.32 8.29
C GLY A 496 11.14 17.49 7.45
N ILE A 497 10.12 16.96 8.14
CA ILE A 497 9.31 15.82 7.70
C ILE A 497 7.85 16.14 7.94
N ILE A 498 7.06 16.29 6.87
CA ILE A 498 5.61 16.35 6.98
C ILE A 498 5.06 14.97 6.64
N ALA A 499 4.45 14.33 7.64
CA ALA A 499 3.82 13.03 7.48
C ALA A 499 2.31 13.23 7.24
N PRO A 500 1.71 12.57 6.23
CA PRO A 500 0.29 12.64 6.02
C PRO A 500 -0.49 11.87 7.09
N MET A 501 -1.68 12.37 7.40
CA MET A 501 -2.69 11.60 8.12
C MET A 501 -3.16 10.45 7.22
N ARG A 502 -3.21 9.21 7.71
CA ARG A 502 -3.75 8.10 6.90
C ARG A 502 -5.22 7.87 7.19
N LEU A 503 -6.04 8.30 6.25
CA LEU A 503 -7.45 7.97 6.18
C LEU A 503 -7.61 6.45 6.01
N GLN A 504 -8.61 5.87 6.69
CA GLN A 504 -8.94 4.45 6.56
C GLN A 504 -10.25 4.30 5.78
N PRO A 505 -10.16 4.12 4.45
CA PRO A 505 -11.30 3.65 3.68
C PRO A 505 -11.87 2.37 4.29
N ILE A 506 -13.19 2.31 4.42
CA ILE A 506 -13.92 1.14 4.91
C ILE A 506 -15.06 0.76 3.97
N PRO A 507 -15.30 -0.54 3.71
CA PRO A 507 -16.44 -0.92 2.88
C PRO A 507 -17.76 -0.54 3.52
N HIS A 508 -18.60 0.15 2.75
CA HIS A 508 -19.94 0.57 3.12
C HIS A 508 -20.91 0.15 2.02
N GLU A 509 -22.17 -0.12 2.37
CA GLU A 509 -23.16 -0.65 1.41
C GLU A 509 -23.35 0.26 0.20
N SER A 510 -23.29 1.58 0.38
CA SER A 510 -23.38 2.54 -0.72
C SER A 510 -22.19 2.52 -1.67
N ASP A 511 -21.07 1.89 -1.30
CA ASP A 511 -19.90 1.76 -2.16
C ASP A 511 -19.88 0.43 -2.91
N VAL A 512 -20.61 -0.58 -2.45
CA VAL A 512 -20.71 -1.87 -3.14
C VAL A 512 -21.99 -1.85 -3.95
N GLY A 513 -21.87 -1.89 -5.29
CA GLY A 513 -23.03 -1.84 -6.17
C GLY A 513 -24.05 -2.95 -5.88
N GLU A 514 -25.27 -2.79 -6.39
CA GLU A 514 -26.33 -3.79 -6.25
C GLU A 514 -25.84 -5.20 -6.65
N GLY A 515 -26.25 -6.21 -5.88
CA GLY A 515 -25.93 -7.61 -6.18
C GLY A 515 -24.70 -8.18 -5.47
N PHE A 516 -23.97 -7.39 -4.67
CA PHE A 516 -22.92 -7.94 -3.81
C PHE A 516 -23.50 -8.77 -2.64
N GLN A 517 -23.23 -10.08 -2.63
CA GLN A 517 -23.95 -11.05 -1.78
C GLN A 517 -23.40 -11.18 -0.35
N TYR A 518 -22.24 -10.60 -0.06
CA TYR A 518 -21.57 -10.73 1.24
C TYR A 518 -21.85 -9.52 2.13
N GLY A 519 -23.08 -9.44 2.65
CA GLY A 519 -23.53 -8.37 3.58
C GLY A 519 -22.57 -8.13 4.73
N ASP A 520 -21.97 -9.20 5.26
CA ASP A 520 -21.05 -9.16 6.40
C ASP A 520 -19.65 -8.59 6.11
N ARG A 521 -19.40 -8.11 4.88
CA ARG A 521 -18.11 -7.55 4.47
C ARG A 521 -18.14 -6.04 4.27
N TYR A 522 -19.25 -5.39 4.57
CA TYR A 522 -19.41 -3.94 4.54
C TYR A 522 -20.33 -3.47 5.66
N LEU A 523 -20.29 -2.17 5.92
CA LEU A 523 -21.13 -1.52 6.92
C LEU A 523 -22.48 -1.12 6.30
N HIS A 524 -23.56 -1.33 7.05
CA HIS A 524 -24.92 -0.98 6.62
C HIS A 524 -25.42 0.32 7.25
N GLU A 525 -26.12 1.14 6.47
CA GLU A 525 -26.74 2.39 6.93
C GLU A 525 -27.84 2.12 7.97
N ASN A 526 -28.61 1.04 7.78
CA ASN A 526 -29.66 0.64 8.72
C ASN A 526 -29.12 0.20 10.11
N GLU A 527 -27.81 -0.07 10.23
CA GLU A 527 -27.10 -0.34 11.48
C GLU A 527 -26.57 0.95 12.14
N GLY A 528 -26.83 2.11 11.54
CA GLY A 528 -26.43 3.43 12.04
C GLY A 528 -25.10 3.94 11.48
N PHE A 529 -24.53 3.29 10.46
CA PHE A 529 -23.29 3.73 9.81
C PHE A 529 -23.53 4.79 8.72
N GLN A 530 -24.11 5.92 9.11
CA GLN A 530 -24.39 7.02 8.17
C GLN A 530 -23.11 7.67 7.66
N VAL A 531 -23.08 7.97 6.35
CA VAL A 531 -21.93 8.59 5.68
C VAL A 531 -22.18 10.09 5.49
N MET A 532 -21.27 10.91 6.01
CA MET A 532 -21.27 12.35 5.79
C MET A 532 -20.53 12.70 4.50
N GLU A 533 -21.17 13.45 3.60
CA GLU A 533 -20.52 13.97 2.40
C GLU A 533 -19.75 15.25 2.73
N LEU A 534 -18.45 15.26 2.44
CA LEU A 534 -17.56 16.39 2.67
C LEU A 534 -16.90 16.84 1.37
N ASP A 535 -16.82 18.15 1.18
CA ASP A 535 -16.01 18.79 0.14
C ASP A 535 -14.86 19.55 0.78
N HIS A 536 -13.67 18.96 0.76
CA HIS A 536 -12.46 19.60 1.28
C HIS A 536 -11.98 20.78 0.41
N TYR A 537 -12.70 21.14 -0.66
CA TYR A 537 -12.37 22.24 -1.56
C TYR A 537 -13.02 23.60 -1.17
N GLU A 538 -12.42 24.67 -1.69
CA GLU A 538 -12.35 26.07 -1.23
C GLU A 538 -13.64 26.78 -0.81
N GLN A 539 -14.84 26.36 -1.24
CA GLN A 539 -16.06 27.12 -0.93
C GLN A 539 -16.75 26.68 0.36
N GLN A 540 -16.61 25.41 0.73
CA GLN A 540 -17.31 24.86 1.89
C GLN A 540 -16.42 24.74 3.12
N HIS A 541 -15.08 24.71 2.97
CA HIS A 541 -14.15 24.54 4.10
C HIS A 541 -14.58 23.40 5.04
N ASP A 542 -14.92 22.25 4.46
CA ASP A 542 -15.19 21.07 5.27
C ASP A 542 -13.87 20.53 5.81
N VAL A 543 -13.85 20.09 7.06
CA VAL A 543 -12.64 19.73 7.81
C VAL A 543 -12.76 18.34 8.43
N CYS A 544 -11.64 17.73 8.83
CA CYS A 544 -11.64 16.68 9.85
C CYS A 544 -10.59 16.98 10.91
N CYS A 545 -11.00 17.69 11.96
CA CYS A 545 -10.10 18.20 12.98
C CYS A 545 -9.65 17.10 13.93
N ASP A 546 -8.36 17.01 14.19
CA ASP A 546 -7.81 16.05 15.13
C ASP A 546 -8.43 16.18 16.53
N HIS A 547 -8.94 15.08 17.06
CA HIS A 547 -9.63 15.04 18.34
C HIS A 547 -8.66 14.76 19.50
N TYR A 548 -7.50 15.41 19.55
CA TYR A 548 -6.49 15.09 20.56
C TYR A 548 -7.03 15.26 22.00
N GLN A 549 -7.34 14.14 22.65
CA GLN A 549 -7.72 14.10 24.08
C GLN A 549 -6.60 13.55 24.97
N GLY A 550 -5.41 13.31 24.42
CA GLY A 550 -4.27 12.72 25.11
C GLY A 550 -3.51 11.72 24.24
N GLN A 551 -2.35 11.26 24.70
CA GLN A 551 -1.44 10.42 23.88
C GLN A 551 -2.00 9.01 23.59
N ASP A 552 -2.83 8.47 24.49
CA ASP A 552 -3.28 7.08 24.44
C ASP A 552 -4.80 6.92 24.29
N ILE A 553 -5.54 8.00 24.05
CA ILE A 553 -6.99 7.90 23.82
C ILE A 553 -7.23 7.47 22.38
N ARG A 554 -7.54 6.17 22.22
CA ARG A 554 -7.75 5.48 20.95
C ARG A 554 -9.12 4.79 21.00
N PRO A 555 -10.22 5.54 20.82
CA PRO A 555 -11.55 4.96 20.96
C PRO A 555 -11.69 3.76 20.04
N GLY A 556 -12.34 2.70 20.48
CA GLY A 556 -12.36 1.47 19.70
C GLY A 556 -11.13 0.57 19.87
N LEU A 557 -9.92 1.08 20.16
CA LEU A 557 -8.78 0.20 20.48
C LEU A 557 -8.71 -0.12 21.98
N SER A 558 -8.83 0.88 22.84
CA SER A 558 -8.77 0.70 24.31
C SER A 558 -10.05 0.10 24.89
N ASP A 559 -11.19 0.33 24.23
CA ASP A 559 -12.49 0.13 24.85
C ASP A 559 -13.07 -1.28 24.58
N PHE A 560 -12.39 -2.06 23.73
CA PHE A 560 -12.89 -3.35 23.23
C PHE A 560 -11.78 -4.42 23.23
N PRO A 561 -12.12 -5.72 23.37
CA PRO A 561 -11.15 -6.83 23.35
C PRO A 561 -10.21 -6.81 22.14
N GLY A 562 -9.02 -7.39 22.22
CA GLY A 562 -8.10 -7.40 21.07
C GLY A 562 -8.69 -8.06 19.81
N CYS A 563 -8.43 -7.47 18.63
CA CYS A 563 -8.93 -7.97 17.33
C CYS A 563 -8.05 -9.08 16.70
N GLY A 564 -7.41 -9.88 17.55
CA GLY A 564 -6.40 -10.85 17.12
C GLY A 564 -5.30 -10.20 16.27
N HIS A 565 -5.03 -10.77 15.09
CA HIS A 565 -4.01 -10.28 14.15
C HIS A 565 -4.55 -9.28 13.13
N ARG A 566 -5.85 -8.95 13.17
CA ARG A 566 -6.46 -8.00 12.24
C ARG A 566 -6.24 -6.57 12.71
N LYS A 567 -6.38 -5.64 11.76
CA LYS A 567 -6.40 -4.21 12.09
C LYS A 567 -7.72 -3.90 12.80
N TRP A 568 -7.68 -2.97 13.76
CA TRP A 568 -8.83 -2.62 14.60
C TRP A 568 -10.04 -2.20 13.76
N PHE A 569 -9.84 -1.48 12.66
CA PHE A 569 -10.94 -1.01 11.82
C PHE A 569 -11.52 -2.10 10.90
N LEU A 570 -10.93 -3.30 10.89
CA LEU A 570 -11.41 -4.45 10.12
C LEU A 570 -12.06 -5.52 11.00
N CYS A 571 -12.27 -5.23 12.29
CA CYS A 571 -13.02 -6.10 13.17
C CYS A 571 -14.49 -6.13 12.75
N GLY A 572 -15.09 -7.31 12.77
CA GLY A 572 -16.48 -7.50 12.35
C GLY A 572 -16.67 -7.79 10.87
N LEU A 573 -15.74 -7.36 9.98
CA LEU A 573 -15.83 -7.59 8.53
C LEU A 573 -15.30 -8.97 8.09
N ASP A 574 -15.41 -9.97 8.97
CA ASP A 574 -15.03 -11.36 8.70
C ASP A 574 -16.22 -12.25 9.11
N GLN A 575 -16.49 -13.28 8.30
CA GLN A 575 -17.51 -14.29 8.55
C GLN A 575 -17.45 -14.88 9.97
N LYS A 576 -16.27 -14.90 10.59
CA LYS A 576 -16.08 -15.38 11.97
C LYS A 576 -16.79 -14.55 13.04
N PHE A 577 -17.19 -13.31 12.75
CA PHE A 577 -17.87 -12.43 13.70
C PHE A 577 -19.40 -12.46 13.55
N ARG A 578 -19.96 -13.29 12.66
CA ARG A 578 -21.41 -13.41 12.44
C ARG A 578 -22.22 -13.78 13.70
N GLU A 579 -21.58 -14.41 14.68
CA GLU A 579 -22.23 -14.83 15.93
C GLU A 579 -22.21 -13.75 17.02
N VAL A 580 -21.53 -12.62 16.79
CA VAL A 580 -21.48 -11.49 17.74
C VAL A 580 -22.71 -10.61 17.52
N GLN A 581 -23.37 -10.19 18.61
CA GLN A 581 -24.60 -9.39 18.55
C GLN A 581 -24.41 -8.07 17.79
N ASP A 582 -23.24 -7.44 17.91
CA ASP A 582 -22.86 -6.25 17.17
C ASP A 582 -21.40 -6.39 16.68
N PRO A 583 -21.16 -6.98 15.50
CA PRO A 583 -19.80 -7.25 15.02
C PRO A 583 -18.99 -5.95 14.78
N HIS A 584 -19.68 -4.82 14.61
CA HIS A 584 -19.08 -3.52 14.26
C HIS A 584 -19.09 -2.52 15.41
N GLU A 585 -19.37 -2.94 16.65
CA GLU A 585 -19.44 -2.07 17.84
C GLU A 585 -18.22 -1.14 17.98
N ARG A 586 -17.04 -1.63 17.60
CA ARG A 586 -15.77 -0.90 17.66
C ARG A 586 -15.74 0.35 16.77
N LEU A 587 -16.50 0.35 15.69
CA LEU A 587 -16.52 1.42 14.70
C LEU A 587 -17.52 2.53 15.06
N ARG A 588 -18.49 2.26 15.94
CA ARG A 588 -19.52 3.23 16.36
C ARG A 588 -18.98 4.56 16.93
N PRO A 589 -17.84 4.60 17.63
CA PRO A 589 -17.26 5.87 18.09
C PRO A 589 -16.73 6.78 16.96
N TYR A 590 -16.73 6.31 15.71
CA TYR A 590 -16.19 7.02 14.56
C TYR A 590 -17.29 7.40 13.59
N GLN A 591 -17.31 8.66 13.19
CA GLN A 591 -18.14 9.11 12.08
C GLN A 591 -17.58 8.56 10.76
N LEU A 592 -18.46 8.16 9.84
CA LEU A 592 -18.07 7.86 8.47
C LEU A 592 -18.25 9.10 7.60
N PHE A 593 -17.35 9.29 6.65
CA PHE A 593 -17.44 10.36 5.67
C PHE A 593 -16.95 9.92 4.30
N ARG A 594 -17.31 10.69 3.27
CA ARG A 594 -16.83 10.56 1.90
C ARG A 594 -16.36 11.92 1.42
N LEU A 595 -15.25 11.93 0.69
CA LEU A 595 -14.77 13.14 0.03
C LEU A 595 -15.34 13.20 -1.38
N LYS A 596 -16.17 14.20 -1.68
CA LYS A 596 -16.81 14.38 -3.00
C LYS A 596 -15.79 14.46 -4.14
N ARG A 597 -14.67 15.12 -3.86
CA ARG A 597 -13.57 15.32 -4.81
C ARG A 597 -12.32 14.48 -4.50
N GLY A 598 -12.40 13.63 -3.46
CA GLY A 598 -11.43 12.55 -3.21
C GLY A 598 -11.81 11.30 -4.01
N THR A 599 -11.43 10.11 -3.52
CA THR A 599 -11.79 8.86 -4.24
C THR A 599 -13.28 8.52 -4.23
N GLY A 600 -14.08 9.24 -3.46
CA GLY A 600 -15.49 8.92 -3.27
C GLY A 600 -15.73 7.60 -2.51
N ILE A 601 -14.71 7.03 -1.86
CA ILE A 601 -14.83 5.84 -1.02
C ILE A 601 -15.16 6.24 0.42
N THR A 602 -16.07 5.52 1.05
CA THR A 602 -16.40 5.74 2.46
C THR A 602 -15.17 5.52 3.33
N THR A 603 -14.93 6.46 4.23
CA THR A 603 -13.76 6.53 5.08
C THR A 603 -14.18 6.71 6.52
N ILE A 604 -13.49 6.03 7.43
CA ILE A 604 -13.64 6.24 8.87
C ILE A 604 -12.92 7.53 9.25
N ALA A 605 -13.54 8.36 10.10
CA ALA A 605 -12.89 9.51 10.76
C ALA A 605 -11.84 9.10 11.80
N GLY A 606 -10.94 8.20 11.41
CA GLY A 606 -9.90 7.61 12.22
C GLY A 606 -8.71 7.17 11.39
N ASN A 607 -7.52 7.20 11.98
CA ASN A 607 -6.29 6.73 11.33
C ASN A 607 -5.97 5.26 11.63
N LEU A 608 -4.84 4.75 11.11
CA LEU A 608 -4.40 3.35 11.26
C LEU A 608 -4.33 2.89 12.72
N PHE A 609 -4.13 3.82 13.65
CA PHE A 609 -3.91 3.57 15.06
C PHE A 609 -5.05 4.08 15.93
N ALA A 610 -6.25 4.28 15.36
CA ALA A 610 -7.44 4.72 16.10
C ALA A 610 -7.31 6.16 16.66
N ARG A 611 -6.47 7.01 16.05
CA ARG A 611 -6.55 8.47 16.26
C ARG A 611 -7.78 8.99 15.54
N ARG A 612 -8.75 9.54 16.27
CA ARG A 612 -10.00 10.06 15.71
C ARG A 612 -9.83 11.51 15.23
N CYS A 613 -10.51 11.88 14.16
CA CYS A 613 -10.81 13.27 13.83
C CYS A 613 -12.33 13.50 13.87
N PHE A 614 -12.74 14.75 13.99
CA PHE A 614 -14.15 15.15 13.91
C PHE A 614 -14.41 15.82 12.57
N PRO A 615 -15.16 15.14 11.67
CA PRO A 615 -15.58 15.78 10.44
C PRO A 615 -16.58 16.89 10.75
N GLY A 616 -16.46 18.01 10.03
CA GLY A 616 -17.36 19.14 10.14
C GLY A 616 -17.47 19.87 8.80
N GLN A 617 -18.65 20.41 8.51
CA GLN A 617 -18.89 21.23 7.33
C GLN A 617 -18.72 22.71 7.66
N ALA A 618 -18.15 23.51 6.76
CA ALA A 618 -17.98 24.96 6.96
C ALA A 618 -17.38 25.33 8.32
N SER A 619 -16.29 24.65 8.66
CA SER A 619 -15.62 24.78 9.96
C SER A 619 -14.13 25.04 9.77
N VAL A 620 -13.44 25.40 10.84
CA VAL A 620 -11.99 25.60 10.87
C VAL A 620 -11.43 24.79 12.03
N CYS A 621 -10.28 24.15 11.81
CA CYS A 621 -9.56 23.48 12.89
C CYS A 621 -8.64 24.49 13.57
N GLU A 622 -9.04 25.02 14.72
CA GLU A 622 -8.19 25.96 15.47
C GLU A 622 -7.46 25.24 16.63
N PRO A 623 -6.19 25.58 16.91
CA PRO A 623 -5.61 25.33 18.22
C PRO A 623 -6.37 26.22 19.23
N PRO A 624 -6.93 25.71 20.36
CA PRO A 624 -6.58 24.52 21.10
C PRO A 624 -7.81 23.63 21.33
N HIS A 625 -8.08 22.68 20.43
CA HIS A 625 -9.00 21.57 20.74
C HIS A 625 -8.49 20.64 21.88
N VAL A 626 -7.41 21.02 22.56
CA VAL A 626 -7.11 20.64 23.94
C VAL A 626 -7.88 21.59 24.88
N HIS A 627 -9.20 21.45 24.96
CA HIS A 627 -9.87 21.95 26.16
C HIS A 627 -9.25 21.22 27.35
N ALA A 628 -8.87 22.01 28.36
CA ALA A 628 -8.22 21.59 29.60
C ALA A 628 -8.88 20.38 30.28
#